data_AF-A0A6U9Z144-F1
#
_entry.id   AF-A0A6U9Z144-F1
#
_cell.length_a   1.000
_cell.length_b   1.000
_cell.length_c   1.000
_cell.angle_alpha   90.00
_cell.angle_beta   90.00
_cell.angle_gamma   90.00
#
_symmetry.space_group_name_H-M   'P 1'
#
loop_
_entity.id
_entity.type
_entity.pdbx_description
1 polymer ?
#
loop_
_entity_poly.entity_id
_entity_poly.type
_entity_poly.pdbx_seq_one_letter_code
_entity_poly.pdbx_strand_id
1 'polypeptide(L)'
;RNRNNNNNDDDNDTTQQHHHQNASSSSPSPSSFRGDDSSDHRSHLLHAIEGLHRYPHYLSRWRDADARALERALERTLQTVREQGTTHRHHRTAIRSLLRGFWVRHPDHNEFANAPPESWDDLRHRVLDPRAARVVRVSLLRRRADHHHDAGGDGDDGDDAGTDHDGDDDDATISLRDVLSGKTPIELDTACLQEWMDEELFDVYSFPLLSEEFCNKLCRYASAAMDYLESHTESYPEVGAHVYRDLDNLGLGWLNDLVFHLVVRPISAQLYKDTDLAGGDLDWRQGFVAAYSSAPTKSKPRQRLVAHTDDAEVSGVRETEAGT
;
A
#
# COMPACT_ATOMS: atom_id res chain seq x y z
N ARG A 1 1.70 49.14 18.34
CA ARG A 1 2.74 49.63 17.40
C ARG A 1 2.17 49.52 16.00
N ASN A 2 1.87 50.67 15.40
CA ASN A 2 1.21 50.85 14.10
C ASN A 2 1.99 50.24 12.92
N ARG A 3 1.27 49.67 11.96
CA ARG A 3 1.57 49.64 10.53
C ARG A 3 0.26 49.35 9.78
N ASN A 4 -0.45 50.39 9.36
CA ASN A 4 -0.42 51.03 8.04
C ASN A 4 -1.02 50.17 6.92
N ASN A 5 -2.30 50.46 6.65
CA ASN A 5 -2.97 50.32 5.37
C ASN A 5 -2.17 51.01 4.26
N ASN A 6 -2.18 50.41 3.06
CA ASN A 6 -2.21 51.17 1.81
C ASN A 6 -3.03 50.38 0.79
N ASN A 7 -4.19 50.94 0.48
CA ASN A 7 -4.98 50.67 -0.72
C ASN A 7 -4.17 51.09 -1.94
N ASN A 8 -4.32 50.37 -3.04
CA ASN A 8 -4.24 50.92 -4.39
C ASN A 8 -5.28 50.17 -5.23
N ASP A 9 -6.43 50.83 -5.37
CA ASP A 9 -7.35 50.65 -6.48
C ASP A 9 -6.72 51.34 -7.69
N ASP A 10 -6.57 50.63 -8.81
CA ASP A 10 -6.40 51.25 -10.12
C ASP A 10 -7.28 50.50 -11.12
N ASP A 11 -8.44 51.09 -11.35
CA ASP A 11 -9.28 50.91 -12.52
C ASP A 11 -8.49 51.29 -13.78
N ASN A 12 -8.46 50.41 -14.78
CA ASN A 12 -8.25 50.88 -16.15
C ASN A 12 -9.12 50.10 -17.14
N ASP A 13 -10.30 50.68 -17.35
CA ASP A 13 -11.16 50.48 -18.50
C ASP A 13 -10.45 51.02 -19.75
N THR A 14 -10.18 50.17 -20.73
CA THR A 14 -9.88 50.63 -22.09
C THR A 14 -10.55 49.70 -23.10
N THR A 15 -11.79 50.04 -23.38
CA THR A 15 -12.52 49.62 -24.57
C THR A 15 -11.83 50.19 -25.83
N GLN A 16 -11.24 49.32 -26.67
CA GLN A 16 -10.93 49.66 -28.06
C GLN A 16 -11.48 48.60 -29.01
N GLN A 17 -12.54 48.99 -29.72
CA GLN A 17 -13.02 48.37 -30.95
C GLN A 17 -12.05 48.68 -32.08
N HIS A 18 -11.56 47.65 -32.78
CA HIS A 18 -11.04 47.82 -34.14
C HIS A 18 -11.47 46.68 -35.06
N HIS A 19 -12.26 47.09 -36.05
CA HIS A 19 -12.48 46.60 -37.40
C HIS A 19 -11.88 45.26 -37.89
N HIS A 20 -12.80 44.48 -38.47
CA HIS A 20 -12.61 43.50 -39.53
C HIS A 20 -11.55 43.88 -40.57
N GLN A 21 -10.52 43.04 -40.74
CA GLN A 21 -9.85 42.84 -42.02
C GLN A 21 -9.34 41.39 -42.18
N ASN A 22 -9.70 40.83 -43.34
CA ASN A 22 -9.00 39.80 -44.12
C ASN A 22 -8.83 38.39 -43.56
N ALA A 23 -9.71 37.51 -44.05
CA ALA A 23 -9.45 36.09 -44.25
C ALA A 23 -8.30 35.89 -45.25
N SER A 24 -7.05 35.96 -44.75
CA SER A 24 -5.91 35.29 -45.38
C SER A 24 -5.88 33.86 -44.88
N SER A 25 -5.95 32.91 -45.82
CA SER A 25 -5.75 31.48 -45.65
C SER A 25 -4.59 31.17 -44.70
N SER A 26 -4.91 30.95 -43.43
CA SER A 26 -3.99 30.42 -42.43
C SER A 26 -3.68 28.98 -42.82
N SER A 27 -2.51 28.78 -43.42
CA SER A 27 -1.91 27.46 -43.52
C SER A 27 -1.95 26.81 -42.14
N PRO A 28 -2.41 25.54 -42.00
CA PRO A 28 -2.52 24.90 -40.70
C PRO A 28 -1.16 24.97 -40.03
N SER A 29 -1.10 25.69 -38.90
CA SER A 29 0.11 25.80 -38.09
C SER A 29 0.62 24.38 -37.86
N PRO A 30 1.87 24.07 -38.23
CA PRO A 30 2.42 22.75 -37.99
C PRO A 30 2.24 22.45 -36.51
N SER A 31 1.51 21.37 -36.20
CA SER A 31 1.29 20.95 -34.82
C SER A 31 2.62 20.97 -34.09
N SER A 32 2.65 21.57 -32.90
CA SER A 32 3.81 21.79 -32.03
C SER A 32 4.49 20.50 -31.55
N PHE A 33 4.23 19.39 -32.23
CA PHE A 33 4.77 18.06 -32.00
C PHE A 33 6.11 17.83 -32.71
N ARG A 34 6.59 18.79 -33.51
CA ARG A 34 7.86 18.69 -34.22
C ARG A 34 8.95 19.49 -33.51
N GLY A 35 9.62 18.85 -32.55
CA GLY A 35 10.88 19.36 -32.02
C GLY A 35 11.21 18.77 -30.66
N ASP A 36 12.13 17.79 -30.67
CA ASP A 36 12.87 17.19 -29.55
C ASP A 36 12.10 16.46 -28.42
N ASP A 37 12.45 15.18 -28.29
CA ASP A 37 12.17 14.24 -27.19
C ASP A 37 10.74 14.21 -26.62
N SER A 38 9.84 13.56 -27.36
CA SER A 38 8.55 13.10 -26.82
C SER A 38 8.66 12.07 -25.68
N SER A 39 9.87 11.63 -25.33
CA SER A 39 10.12 10.84 -24.12
C SER A 39 9.90 11.62 -22.81
N ASP A 40 9.88 12.96 -22.85
CA ASP A 40 9.77 13.78 -21.64
C ASP A 40 8.35 14.09 -21.17
N HIS A 41 7.32 13.67 -21.91
CA HIS A 41 5.93 14.01 -21.56
C HIS A 41 5.17 12.79 -21.07
N ARG A 42 5.49 12.31 -19.86
CA ARG A 42 4.75 11.25 -19.15
C ARG A 42 3.23 11.46 -19.18
N SER A 43 2.79 12.71 -19.07
CA SER A 43 1.38 13.09 -19.16
C SER A 43 0.75 12.78 -20.53
N HIS A 44 1.46 12.99 -21.62
CA HIS A 44 0.99 12.64 -22.97
C HIS A 44 0.92 11.12 -23.16
N LEU A 45 1.89 10.38 -22.64
CA LEU A 45 1.88 8.91 -22.67
C LEU A 45 0.68 8.36 -21.89
N LEU A 46 0.46 8.84 -20.66
CA LEU A 46 -0.68 8.43 -19.83
C LEU A 46 -2.01 8.77 -20.49
N HIS A 47 -2.15 9.99 -21.04
CA HIS A 47 -3.35 10.38 -21.78
C HIS A 47 -3.60 9.49 -23.01
N ALA A 48 -2.54 9.13 -23.74
CA ALA A 48 -2.65 8.24 -24.89
C ALA A 48 -3.05 6.81 -24.49
N ILE A 49 -2.48 6.27 -23.41
CA ILE A 49 -2.85 4.96 -22.85
C ILE A 49 -4.33 4.96 -22.43
N GLU A 50 -4.77 5.99 -21.70
CA GLU A 50 -6.16 6.11 -21.26
C GLU A 50 -7.12 6.23 -22.46
N GLY A 51 -6.72 7.02 -23.47
CA GLY A 51 -7.47 7.17 -24.71
C GLY A 51 -7.60 5.85 -25.49
N LEU A 52 -6.52 5.07 -25.58
CA LEU A 52 -6.52 3.74 -26.18
C LEU A 52 -7.46 2.77 -25.44
N HIS A 53 -7.49 2.84 -24.11
CA HIS A 53 -8.34 2.00 -23.29
C HIS A 53 -9.84 2.37 -23.43
N ARG A 54 -10.17 3.65 -23.43
CA ARG A 54 -11.57 4.13 -23.47
C ARG A 54 -12.20 4.14 -24.86
N TYR A 55 -11.42 4.30 -25.93
CA TYR A 55 -11.96 4.53 -27.28
C TYR A 55 -11.39 3.53 -28.31
N PRO A 56 -12.20 2.58 -28.82
CA PRO A 56 -11.78 1.54 -29.78
C PRO A 56 -11.16 2.03 -31.10
N HIS A 57 -11.27 3.34 -31.40
CA HIS A 57 -10.70 3.97 -32.61
C HIS A 57 -9.81 5.17 -32.28
N TYR A 58 -9.25 5.26 -31.08
CA TYR A 58 -8.44 6.41 -30.64
C TYR A 58 -7.31 6.78 -31.62
N LEU A 59 -6.60 5.77 -32.14
CA LEU A 59 -5.49 5.96 -33.08
C LEU A 59 -5.93 6.46 -34.46
N SER A 60 -7.20 6.29 -34.87
CA SER A 60 -7.68 6.79 -36.17
C SER A 60 -7.62 8.32 -36.28
N ARG A 61 -7.52 9.02 -35.14
CA ARG A 61 -7.40 10.48 -35.05
C ARG A 61 -5.94 10.96 -35.13
N TRP A 62 -5.00 10.04 -35.04
CA TRP A 62 -3.57 10.34 -35.02
C TRP A 62 -2.98 10.24 -36.42
N ARG A 63 -1.92 11.01 -36.69
CA ARG A 63 -1.12 10.79 -37.90
C ARG A 63 -0.31 9.51 -37.70
N ASP A 64 -0.11 8.72 -38.75
CA ASP A 64 0.66 7.47 -38.67
C ASP A 64 2.05 7.64 -38.05
N ALA A 65 2.70 8.79 -38.27
CA ALA A 65 4.00 9.08 -37.70
C ALA A 65 3.95 9.23 -36.17
N ASP A 66 2.89 9.86 -35.64
CA ASP A 66 2.69 10.07 -34.21
C ASP A 66 2.30 8.75 -33.53
N ALA A 67 1.46 7.93 -34.18
CA ALA A 67 1.11 6.59 -33.71
C ALA A 67 2.36 5.68 -33.62
N ARG A 68 3.22 5.68 -34.64
CA ARG A 68 4.52 4.97 -34.62
C ARG A 68 5.48 5.52 -33.57
N ALA A 69 5.42 6.81 -33.24
CA ALA A 69 6.23 7.39 -32.17
C ALA A 69 5.75 6.92 -30.79
N LEU A 70 4.42 6.88 -30.57
CA LEU A 70 3.81 6.35 -29.35
C LEU A 70 4.14 4.87 -29.16
N GLU A 71 4.00 4.05 -30.20
CA GLU A 71 4.35 2.63 -30.18
C GLU A 71 5.80 2.41 -29.72
N ARG A 72 6.77 3.10 -30.34
CA ARG A 72 8.18 3.04 -29.94
C ARG A 72 8.44 3.54 -28.52
N ALA A 73 7.67 4.52 -28.05
CA ALA A 73 7.77 4.99 -26.67
C ALA A 73 7.29 3.92 -25.69
N LEU A 74 6.13 3.30 -25.95
CA LEU A 74 5.58 2.21 -25.15
C LEU A 74 6.52 1.00 -25.12
N GLU A 75 7.11 0.61 -26.26
CA GLU A 75 8.09 -0.47 -26.33
C GLU A 75 9.34 -0.19 -25.49
N ARG A 76 9.87 1.05 -25.55
CA ARG A 76 11.00 1.47 -24.70
C ARG A 76 10.64 1.43 -23.22
N THR A 77 9.49 1.97 -22.83
CA THR A 77 9.02 1.93 -21.44
C THR A 77 8.83 0.50 -20.97
N LEU A 78 8.23 -0.38 -21.78
CA LEU A 78 8.07 -1.80 -21.46
C LEU A 78 9.42 -2.49 -21.27
N GLN A 79 10.40 -2.18 -22.13
CA GLN A 79 11.76 -2.70 -22.00
C GLN A 79 12.41 -2.25 -20.67
N THR A 80 12.30 -0.98 -20.31
CA THR A 80 12.77 -0.46 -19.02
C THR A 80 12.09 -1.16 -17.84
N VAL A 81 10.76 -1.35 -17.88
CA VAL A 81 10.01 -2.09 -16.84
C VAL A 81 10.49 -3.53 -16.73
N ARG A 82 10.76 -4.21 -17.84
CA ARG A 82 11.31 -5.58 -17.85
C ARG A 82 12.72 -5.65 -17.26
N GLU A 83 13.57 -4.67 -17.56
CA GLU A 83 14.92 -4.56 -17.00
C GLU A 83 14.85 -4.34 -15.49
N GLN A 84 14.06 -3.35 -15.04
CA GLN A 84 13.83 -3.10 -13.62
C GLN A 84 13.26 -4.33 -12.90
N GLY A 85 12.27 -5.00 -13.49
CA GLY A 85 11.69 -6.23 -12.93
C GLY A 85 12.70 -7.38 -12.84
N THR A 86 13.64 -7.48 -13.79
CA THR A 86 14.72 -8.47 -13.74
C THR A 86 15.74 -8.13 -12.67
N THR A 87 16.16 -6.87 -12.58
CA THR A 87 17.04 -6.36 -11.52
C THR A 87 16.43 -6.60 -10.13
N HIS A 88 15.17 -6.25 -9.93
CA HIS A 88 14.46 -6.49 -8.67
C HIS A 88 14.36 -7.98 -8.31
N ARG A 89 14.10 -8.86 -9.28
CA ARG A 89 14.10 -10.32 -9.05
C ARG A 89 15.48 -10.86 -8.67
N HIS A 90 16.54 -10.38 -9.31
CA HIS A 90 17.91 -10.73 -8.96
C HIS A 90 18.25 -10.27 -7.54
N HIS A 91 17.93 -9.02 -7.19
CA HIS A 91 18.15 -8.49 -5.84
C HIS A 91 17.42 -9.30 -4.77
N ARG A 92 16.13 -9.61 -5.00
CA ARG A 92 15.34 -10.46 -4.09
C ARG A 92 15.96 -11.84 -3.91
N THR A 93 16.47 -12.43 -4.99
CA THR A 93 17.15 -13.74 -4.93
C THR A 93 18.45 -13.66 -4.12
N ALA A 94 19.26 -12.62 -4.34
CA ALA A 94 20.50 -12.40 -3.59
C ALA A 94 20.23 -12.20 -2.09
N ILE A 95 19.27 -11.34 -1.73
CA ILE A 95 18.88 -11.11 -0.33
C ILE A 95 18.37 -12.40 0.33
N ARG A 96 17.51 -13.16 -0.36
CA ARG A 96 17.05 -14.46 0.16
C ARG A 96 18.19 -15.44 0.38
N SER A 97 19.19 -15.45 -0.50
CA SER A 97 20.39 -16.29 -0.33
C SER A 97 21.18 -15.88 0.91
N LEU A 98 21.38 -14.58 1.12
CA LEU A 98 22.05 -14.05 2.30
C LEU A 98 21.26 -14.36 3.59
N LEU A 99 19.95 -14.16 3.58
CA LEU A 99 19.09 -14.46 4.74
C LEU A 99 19.07 -15.94 5.09
N ARG A 100 19.13 -16.86 4.10
CA ARG A 100 19.33 -18.27 4.40
C ARG A 100 20.64 -18.51 5.15
N GLY A 101 21.72 -17.86 4.74
CA GLY A 101 23.00 -17.90 5.45
C GLY A 101 22.90 -17.38 6.88
N PHE A 102 22.15 -16.29 7.09
CA PHE A 102 21.84 -15.73 8.41
C PHE A 102 21.05 -16.72 9.27
N TRP A 103 19.95 -17.27 8.75
CA TRP A 103 19.08 -18.21 9.46
C TRP A 103 19.75 -19.53 9.84
N VAL A 104 20.72 -20.00 9.03
CA VAL A 104 21.55 -21.16 9.41
C VAL A 104 22.42 -20.86 10.64
N ARG A 105 22.90 -19.62 10.78
CA ARG A 105 23.71 -19.20 11.95
C ARG A 105 22.84 -18.81 13.15
N HIS A 106 21.60 -18.37 12.91
CA HIS A 106 20.66 -17.88 13.91
C HIS A 106 19.28 -18.56 13.74
N PRO A 107 19.13 -19.83 14.20
CA PRO A 107 17.92 -20.61 13.98
C PRO A 107 16.69 -20.04 14.71
N ASP A 108 16.89 -19.35 15.83
CA ASP A 108 15.84 -18.62 16.55
C ASP A 108 15.21 -17.50 15.71
N HIS A 109 16.03 -16.80 14.92
CA HIS A 109 15.55 -15.79 13.97
C HIS A 109 14.83 -16.41 12.77
N ASN A 110 15.20 -17.62 12.37
CA ASN A 110 14.51 -18.36 11.31
C ASN A 110 13.08 -18.72 11.74
N GLU A 111 12.92 -19.22 12.96
CA GLU A 111 11.61 -19.55 13.54
C GLU A 111 10.73 -18.30 13.59
N PHE A 112 11.26 -17.17 14.07
CA PHE A 112 10.51 -15.92 14.11
C PHE A 112 10.05 -15.44 12.71
N ALA A 113 10.93 -15.47 11.71
CA ALA A 113 10.62 -14.97 10.37
C ALA A 113 9.67 -15.89 9.59
N ASN A 114 9.87 -17.20 9.70
CA ASN A 114 9.18 -18.21 8.87
C ASN A 114 8.03 -18.95 9.59
N ALA A 115 7.71 -18.61 10.84
CA ALA A 115 6.53 -19.11 11.55
C ALA A 115 5.46 -18.02 11.68
N PRO A 116 4.72 -17.71 10.58
CA PRO A 116 3.54 -16.85 10.68
C PRO A 116 2.51 -17.48 11.63
N PRO A 117 1.60 -16.70 12.22
CA PRO A 117 0.58 -17.25 13.09
C PRO A 117 -0.31 -18.22 12.33
N GLU A 118 -0.49 -19.43 12.87
CA GLU A 118 -1.25 -20.51 12.19
C GLU A 118 -2.75 -20.47 12.51
N SER A 119 -3.13 -19.80 13.61
CA SER A 119 -4.50 -19.71 14.09
C SER A 119 -4.80 -18.34 14.69
N TRP A 120 -6.09 -18.06 14.89
CA TRP A 120 -6.55 -16.84 15.58
C TRP A 120 -6.06 -16.74 17.02
N ASP A 121 -5.96 -17.87 17.73
CA ASP A 121 -5.44 -17.90 19.09
C ASP A 121 -3.93 -17.60 19.11
N ASP A 122 -3.18 -18.15 18.17
CA ASP A 122 -1.76 -17.88 18.02
C ASP A 122 -1.50 -16.39 17.72
N LEU A 123 -2.25 -15.83 16.76
CA LEU A 123 -2.23 -14.41 16.44
C LEU A 123 -2.52 -13.53 17.66
N ARG A 124 -3.57 -13.85 18.42
CA ARG A 124 -3.97 -13.13 19.64
C ARG A 124 -2.88 -13.13 20.70
N HIS A 125 -2.23 -14.26 20.92
CA HIS A 125 -1.30 -14.42 22.03
C HIS A 125 0.13 -14.01 21.68
N ARG A 126 0.57 -14.17 20.43
CA ARG A 126 1.96 -13.96 20.03
C ARG A 126 2.23 -12.63 19.34
N VAL A 127 1.24 -12.02 18.69
CA VAL A 127 1.48 -10.89 17.77
C VAL A 127 0.67 -9.66 18.13
N LEU A 128 -0.64 -9.79 18.34
CA LEU A 128 -1.52 -8.63 18.55
C LEU A 128 -1.46 -8.10 19.98
N ASP A 129 -1.66 -6.79 20.12
CA ASP A 129 -2.02 -6.18 21.39
C ASP A 129 -3.36 -6.75 21.90
N PRO A 130 -3.54 -6.96 23.22
CA PRO A 130 -4.79 -7.48 23.76
C PRO A 130 -6.03 -6.67 23.37
N ARG A 131 -5.93 -5.34 23.20
CA ARG A 131 -7.05 -4.49 22.75
C ARG A 131 -7.36 -4.77 21.28
N ALA A 132 -6.35 -4.80 20.41
CA ALA A 132 -6.53 -5.14 18.99
C ALA A 132 -7.15 -6.53 18.80
N ALA A 133 -6.66 -7.53 19.53
CA ALA A 133 -7.17 -8.88 19.45
C ALA A 133 -8.64 -8.98 19.89
N ARG A 134 -9.06 -8.19 20.88
CA ARG A 134 -10.46 -8.09 21.30
C ARG A 134 -11.34 -7.52 20.19
N VAL A 135 -10.93 -6.41 19.58
CA VAL A 135 -11.67 -5.74 18.49
C VAL A 135 -11.86 -6.68 17.31
N VAL A 136 -10.78 -7.33 16.86
CA VAL A 136 -10.82 -8.32 15.77
C VAL A 136 -11.79 -9.45 16.10
N ARG A 137 -11.68 -10.03 17.30
CA ARG A 137 -12.54 -11.15 17.72
C ARG A 137 -14.02 -10.75 17.77
N VAL A 138 -14.35 -9.61 18.38
CA VAL A 138 -15.74 -9.15 18.48
C VAL A 138 -16.33 -8.89 17.09
N SER A 139 -15.54 -8.30 16.19
CA SER A 139 -15.97 -8.02 14.82
C SER A 139 -16.27 -9.32 14.05
N LEU A 140 -15.41 -10.34 14.18
CA LEU A 140 -15.63 -11.65 13.56
C LEU A 140 -16.88 -12.37 14.10
N LEU A 141 -17.16 -12.24 15.40
CA LEU A 141 -18.33 -12.86 16.02
C LEU A 141 -19.64 -12.20 15.60
N ARG A 142 -19.67 -10.87 15.44
CA ARG A 142 -20.89 -10.14 15.03
C ARG A 142 -21.32 -10.48 13.61
N ARG A 143 -20.38 -10.50 12.67
CA ARG A 143 -20.65 -10.86 11.27
C ARG A 143 -21.36 -12.21 11.13
N ARG A 144 -21.00 -13.16 11.99
CA ARG A 144 -21.64 -14.47 12.00
C ARG A 144 -23.11 -14.40 12.41
N ALA A 145 -23.46 -13.57 13.38
CA ALA A 145 -24.83 -13.39 13.83
C ALA A 145 -25.72 -12.81 12.71
N ASP A 146 -25.19 -11.85 11.95
CA ASP A 146 -25.92 -11.18 10.86
C ASP A 146 -26.21 -12.14 9.70
N HIS A 147 -25.26 -13.00 9.33
CA HIS A 147 -25.48 -13.99 8.26
C HIS A 147 -26.54 -15.06 8.59
N HIS A 148 -26.75 -15.38 9.87
CA HIS A 148 -27.79 -16.33 10.27
C HIS A 148 -29.21 -15.74 10.25
N HIS A 149 -29.37 -14.41 10.29
CA HIS A 149 -30.70 -13.78 10.24
C HIS A 149 -31.25 -13.65 8.80
N ASP A 150 -30.39 -13.52 7.79
CA ASP A 150 -30.84 -13.40 6.39
C ASP A 150 -31.21 -14.75 5.73
N ALA A 151 -30.73 -15.88 6.27
CA ALA A 151 -31.02 -17.19 5.70
C ALA A 151 -32.38 -17.80 6.13
N GLY A 152 -33.10 -17.15 7.06
CA GLY A 152 -34.34 -17.67 7.67
C GLY A 152 -35.65 -17.08 7.14
N GLY A 153 -35.62 -16.28 6.07
CA GLY A 153 -36.80 -15.61 5.53
C GLY A 153 -37.35 -16.29 4.27
N ASP A 154 -38.55 -16.84 4.39
CA ASP A 154 -39.45 -17.24 3.29
C ASP A 154 -39.09 -18.48 2.46
N GLY A 155 -39.45 -19.65 2.98
CA GLY A 155 -39.61 -20.88 2.19
C GLY A 155 -40.03 -22.04 3.08
N ASP A 156 -41.32 -22.22 3.32
CA ASP A 156 -42.20 -23.13 2.56
C ASP A 156 -42.40 -24.43 3.36
N ASP A 157 -43.63 -24.64 3.80
CA ASP A 157 -44.11 -25.75 4.63
C ASP A 157 -44.07 -27.09 3.87
N GLY A 158 -42.86 -27.56 3.55
CA GLY A 158 -42.62 -28.85 2.92
C GLY A 158 -42.19 -29.90 3.93
N ASP A 159 -43.14 -30.75 4.35
CA ASP A 159 -42.92 -31.99 5.10
C ASP A 159 -41.88 -32.89 4.40
N ASP A 160 -40.59 -32.74 4.69
CA ASP A 160 -39.57 -33.71 4.30
C ASP A 160 -38.93 -34.33 5.55
N ALA A 161 -39.37 -35.56 5.80
CA ALA A 161 -39.05 -36.33 6.97
C ALA A 161 -37.71 -37.05 6.79
N GLY A 162 -36.73 -36.67 7.60
CA GLY A 162 -35.75 -37.60 8.13
C GLY A 162 -34.55 -37.88 7.23
N THR A 163 -33.59 -36.96 7.28
CA THR A 163 -32.19 -37.34 7.15
C THR A 163 -31.43 -36.74 8.33
N ASP A 164 -31.23 -37.55 9.36
CA ASP A 164 -30.31 -37.28 10.47
C ASP A 164 -28.89 -37.25 9.89
N HIS A 165 -28.49 -36.09 9.39
CA HIS A 165 -27.09 -35.82 9.07
C HIS A 165 -26.48 -35.22 10.34
N ASP A 166 -25.97 -36.09 11.22
CA ASP A 166 -24.97 -35.77 12.25
C ASP A 166 -23.63 -35.37 11.60
N GLY A 167 -23.69 -34.57 10.53
CA GLY A 167 -22.52 -33.89 10.00
C GLY A 167 -22.17 -32.83 11.01
N ASP A 168 -20.94 -32.90 11.54
CA ASP A 168 -20.18 -31.72 11.94
C ASP A 168 -20.35 -30.68 10.82
N ASP A 169 -21.43 -29.91 10.87
CA ASP A 169 -21.59 -28.69 10.10
C ASP A 169 -20.47 -27.81 10.65
N ASP A 170 -19.34 -27.94 9.96
CA ASP A 170 -18.23 -27.04 9.80
C ASP A 170 -18.82 -25.65 9.61
N ASP A 171 -19.26 -25.11 10.73
CA ASP A 171 -19.33 -23.72 11.07
C ASP A 171 -18.13 -23.07 10.42
N ALA A 172 -18.39 -22.46 9.27
CA ALA A 172 -17.41 -21.99 8.30
C ALA A 172 -16.66 -20.80 8.91
N THR A 173 -15.83 -21.11 9.90
CA THR A 173 -15.02 -20.16 10.63
C THR A 173 -14.05 -19.57 9.62
N ILE A 174 -14.12 -18.25 9.45
CA ILE A 174 -13.22 -17.52 8.56
C ILE A 174 -11.78 -17.87 8.97
N SER A 175 -11.07 -18.58 8.10
CA SER A 175 -9.71 -19.01 8.41
C SER A 175 -8.79 -17.80 8.41
N LEU A 176 -7.82 -17.77 9.34
CA LEU A 176 -6.81 -16.73 9.36
C LEU A 176 -6.06 -16.66 8.02
N ARG A 177 -5.85 -17.81 7.37
CA ARG A 177 -5.18 -17.89 6.06
C ARG A 177 -5.98 -17.20 4.95
N ASP A 178 -7.30 -17.33 4.94
CA ASP A 178 -8.13 -16.66 3.94
C ASP A 178 -8.12 -15.14 4.12
N VAL A 179 -8.06 -14.67 5.36
CA VAL A 179 -7.85 -13.25 5.69
C VAL A 179 -6.48 -12.77 5.23
N LEU A 180 -5.41 -13.47 5.59
CA LEU A 180 -4.04 -13.09 5.22
C LEU A 180 -3.79 -13.14 3.71
N SER A 181 -4.54 -13.97 2.98
CA SER A 181 -4.47 -14.00 1.51
C SER A 181 -5.37 -12.96 0.83
N GLY A 182 -6.12 -12.17 1.60
CA GLY A 182 -7.06 -11.17 1.09
C GLY A 182 -8.30 -11.76 0.43
N LYS A 183 -8.53 -13.08 0.50
CA LYS A 183 -9.71 -13.74 -0.07
C LYS A 183 -10.99 -13.37 0.67
N THR A 184 -10.89 -13.25 1.99
CA THR A 184 -12.02 -12.89 2.85
C THR A 184 -11.76 -11.52 3.45
N PRO A 185 -12.47 -10.46 3.01
CA PRO A 185 -12.36 -9.15 3.63
C PRO A 185 -12.92 -9.23 5.06
N ILE A 186 -12.27 -8.51 5.97
CA ILE A 186 -12.75 -8.32 7.33
C ILE A 186 -13.51 -7.00 7.39
N GLU A 187 -14.67 -7.03 8.03
CA GLU A 187 -15.39 -5.85 8.44
C GLU A 187 -15.17 -5.70 9.95
N LEU A 188 -14.56 -4.58 10.34
CA LEU A 188 -14.39 -4.26 11.76
C LEU A 188 -15.66 -3.61 12.29
N ASP A 189 -16.04 -3.90 13.52
CA ASP A 189 -17.20 -3.26 14.11
C ASP A 189 -16.90 -1.79 14.40
N THR A 190 -17.72 -0.86 13.87
CA THR A 190 -17.48 0.58 14.01
C THR A 190 -17.48 1.03 15.47
N ALA A 191 -18.33 0.45 16.33
CA ALA A 191 -18.35 0.80 17.75
C ALA A 191 -17.07 0.32 18.46
N CYS A 192 -16.55 -0.86 18.11
CA CYS A 192 -15.26 -1.33 18.60
C CYS A 192 -14.09 -0.50 18.09
N LEU A 193 -14.11 -0.04 16.84
CA LEU A 193 -13.09 0.86 16.30
C LEU A 193 -13.04 2.18 17.05
N GLN A 194 -14.20 2.81 17.29
CA GLN A 194 -14.30 4.06 18.05
C GLN A 194 -13.75 3.96 19.49
N GLU A 195 -13.84 2.78 20.11
CA GLU A 195 -13.28 2.54 21.45
C GLU A 195 -11.75 2.22 21.41
N TRP A 196 -11.26 1.74 20.27
CA TRP A 196 -9.89 1.28 20.12
C TRP A 196 -8.94 2.37 19.61
N MET A 197 -9.45 3.27 18.77
CA MET A 197 -8.69 4.30 18.09
C MET A 197 -8.88 5.67 18.75
N ASP A 198 -7.78 6.39 18.87
CA ASP A 198 -7.75 7.77 19.32
C ASP A 198 -7.40 8.67 18.11
N GLU A 199 -8.18 9.74 17.87
CA GLU A 199 -7.85 10.73 16.85
C GLU A 199 -6.87 11.76 17.43
N GLU A 200 -5.61 11.70 17.01
CA GLU A 200 -4.54 12.57 17.50
C GLU A 200 -4.59 13.95 16.83
N LEU A 201 -4.93 13.96 15.53
CA LEU A 201 -5.11 15.14 14.67
C LEU A 201 -6.19 14.81 13.63
N PHE A 202 -6.72 15.83 12.95
CA PHE A 202 -7.68 15.65 11.86
C PHE A 202 -7.19 14.62 10.84
N ASP A 203 -7.94 13.54 10.68
CA ASP A 203 -7.63 12.37 9.82
C ASP A 203 -6.34 11.60 10.21
N VAL A 204 -5.87 11.73 11.46
CA VAL A 204 -4.72 11.00 12.00
C VAL A 204 -5.13 10.24 13.25
N TYR A 205 -5.06 8.91 13.17
CA TYR A 205 -5.51 8.01 14.22
C TYR A 205 -4.34 7.22 14.81
N SER A 206 -4.37 7.01 16.13
CA SER A 206 -3.46 6.14 16.85
C SER A 206 -4.23 4.98 17.50
N PHE A 207 -3.60 3.82 17.57
CA PHE A 207 -4.15 2.65 18.27
C PHE A 207 -3.07 1.60 18.52
N PRO A 208 -3.15 0.84 19.63
CA PRO A 208 -2.21 -0.23 19.90
C PRO A 208 -2.54 -1.45 19.03
N LEU A 209 -1.66 -1.78 18.08
CA LEU A 209 -1.84 -2.91 17.16
C LEU A 209 -1.05 -4.17 17.55
N LEU A 210 0.26 -4.06 17.58
CA LEU A 210 1.18 -5.17 17.89
C LEU A 210 1.52 -5.17 19.38
N SER A 211 1.71 -6.37 19.95
CA SER A 211 2.13 -6.53 21.33
C SER A 211 3.56 -6.01 21.54
N GLU A 212 3.87 -5.58 22.76
CA GLU A 212 5.22 -5.14 23.12
C GLU A 212 6.26 -6.26 22.94
N GLU A 213 5.91 -7.49 23.36
CA GLU A 213 6.78 -8.65 23.21
C GLU A 213 7.12 -8.93 21.73
N PHE A 214 6.12 -8.88 20.86
CA PHE A 214 6.33 -9.06 19.42
C PHE A 214 7.22 -7.97 18.83
N CYS A 215 6.99 -6.71 19.21
CA CYS A 215 7.79 -5.58 18.74
C CYS A 215 9.25 -5.70 19.18
N ASN A 216 9.50 -6.10 20.42
CA ASN A 216 10.86 -6.35 20.91
C ASN A 216 11.56 -7.46 20.13
N LYS A 217 10.86 -8.55 19.80
CA LYS A 217 11.40 -9.62 18.93
C LYS A 217 11.68 -9.12 17.52
N LEU A 218 10.75 -8.36 16.93
CA LEU A 218 10.90 -7.76 15.60
C LEU A 218 12.11 -6.81 15.53
N CYS A 219 12.29 -5.95 16.52
CA CYS A 219 13.42 -5.03 16.58
C CYS A 219 14.77 -5.77 16.69
N ARG A 220 14.85 -6.81 17.52
CA ARG A 220 16.06 -7.66 17.63
C ARG A 220 16.36 -8.37 16.32
N TYR A 221 15.35 -9.01 15.73
CA TYR A 221 15.46 -9.68 14.44
C TYR A 221 15.95 -8.74 13.34
N ALA A 222 15.26 -7.61 13.15
CA ALA A 222 15.59 -6.65 12.10
C ALA A 222 17.00 -6.09 12.29
N SER A 223 17.39 -5.76 13.52
CA SER A 223 18.76 -5.28 13.81
C SER A 223 19.81 -6.33 13.47
N ALA A 224 19.65 -7.57 13.95
CA ALA A 224 20.59 -8.65 13.68
C ALA A 224 20.68 -9.00 12.19
N ALA A 225 19.54 -9.03 11.49
CA ALA A 225 19.49 -9.28 10.05
C ALA A 225 20.18 -8.15 9.26
N MET A 226 19.93 -6.88 9.60
CA MET A 226 20.58 -5.74 8.95
C MET A 226 22.10 -5.75 9.17
N ASP A 227 22.57 -5.97 10.39
CA ASP A 227 24.01 -6.05 10.70
C ASP A 227 24.69 -7.22 9.94
N TYR A 228 23.99 -8.37 9.82
CA TYR A 228 24.46 -9.49 9.03
C TYR A 228 24.54 -9.14 7.54
N LEU A 229 23.49 -8.56 6.97
CA LEU A 229 23.43 -8.22 5.56
C LEU A 229 24.51 -7.20 5.20
N GLU A 230 24.69 -6.16 6.02
CA GLU A 230 25.72 -5.14 5.79
C GLU A 230 27.13 -5.70 5.80
N SER A 231 27.44 -6.61 6.73
CA SER A 231 28.75 -7.27 6.79
C SER A 231 29.03 -8.21 5.61
N HIS A 232 28.00 -8.59 4.84
CA HIS A 232 28.12 -9.47 3.67
C HIS A 232 27.78 -8.78 2.33
N THR A 233 27.35 -7.51 2.36
CA THR A 233 26.95 -6.76 1.14
C THR A 233 28.14 -6.45 0.23
N GLU A 234 29.37 -6.40 0.75
CA GLU A 234 30.58 -6.25 -0.08
C GLU A 234 30.73 -7.39 -1.11
N SER A 235 30.16 -8.56 -0.83
CA SER A 235 30.14 -9.69 -1.78
C SER A 235 29.04 -9.58 -2.84
N TYR A 236 28.11 -8.63 -2.70
CA TYR A 236 26.90 -8.48 -3.53
C TYR A 236 26.64 -6.98 -3.82
N PRO A 237 27.49 -6.31 -4.62
CA PRO A 237 27.40 -4.88 -4.88
C PRO A 237 26.07 -4.46 -5.54
N GLU A 238 25.36 -5.40 -6.17
CA GLU A 238 24.02 -5.19 -6.71
C GLU A 238 22.95 -4.97 -5.63
N VAL A 239 23.15 -5.50 -4.42
CA VAL A 239 22.21 -5.33 -3.31
C VAL A 239 22.44 -3.96 -2.68
N GLY A 240 21.80 -2.93 -3.23
CA GLY A 240 21.88 -1.57 -2.68
C GLY A 240 21.47 -1.50 -1.21
N ALA A 241 22.09 -0.60 -0.44
CA ALA A 241 21.94 -0.46 1.02
C ALA A 241 20.50 -0.19 1.52
N HIS A 242 19.57 0.13 0.62
CA HIS A 242 18.18 0.43 0.96
C HIS A 242 17.24 -0.77 0.80
N VAL A 243 17.66 -1.80 0.06
CA VAL A 243 16.76 -2.87 -0.38
C VAL A 243 16.38 -3.82 0.77
N TYR A 244 17.25 -4.00 1.77
CA TYR A 244 17.02 -4.95 2.87
C TYR A 244 16.16 -4.43 4.02
N ARG A 245 15.57 -3.23 3.91
CA ARG A 245 14.66 -2.69 4.95
C ARG A 245 13.21 -3.09 4.74
N ASP A 246 12.88 -3.54 3.53
CA ASP A 246 11.55 -4.02 3.16
C ASP A 246 11.23 -5.33 3.91
N LEU A 247 10.06 -5.39 4.54
CA LEU A 247 9.62 -6.56 5.30
C LEU A 247 9.51 -7.81 4.43
N ASP A 248 9.11 -7.69 3.16
CA ASP A 248 9.07 -8.83 2.23
C ASP A 248 10.49 -9.36 1.96
N ASN A 249 11.48 -8.45 1.87
CA ASN A 249 12.88 -8.83 1.68
C ASN A 249 13.48 -9.45 2.94
N LEU A 250 13.02 -9.06 4.13
CA LEU A 250 13.38 -9.65 5.42
C LEU A 250 12.67 -10.98 5.72
N GLY A 251 11.85 -11.50 4.80
CA GLY A 251 11.07 -12.73 5.03
C GLY A 251 9.85 -12.53 5.94
N LEU A 252 9.50 -11.28 6.24
CA LEU A 252 8.36 -10.89 7.08
C LEU A 252 7.16 -10.41 6.23
N GLY A 253 7.03 -10.89 5.00
CA GLY A 253 5.92 -10.48 4.12
C GLY A 253 4.54 -10.82 4.67
N TRP A 254 4.44 -11.88 5.49
CA TRP A 254 3.21 -12.21 6.20
C TRP A 254 2.76 -11.11 7.17
N LEU A 255 3.69 -10.34 7.75
CA LEU A 255 3.35 -9.24 8.66
C LEU A 255 2.74 -8.08 7.89
N ASN A 256 3.23 -7.82 6.68
CA ASN A 256 2.62 -6.85 5.77
C ASN A 256 1.19 -7.29 5.40
N ASP A 257 1.00 -8.56 5.02
CA ASP A 257 -0.33 -9.11 4.70
C ASP A 257 -1.28 -9.00 5.89
N LEU A 258 -0.78 -9.32 7.08
CA LEU A 258 -1.54 -9.23 8.32
C LEU A 258 -2.00 -7.82 8.60
N VAL A 259 -1.08 -6.85 8.66
CA VAL A 259 -1.43 -5.46 8.97
C VAL A 259 -2.37 -4.89 7.90
N PHE A 260 -2.12 -5.22 6.63
CA PHE A 260 -2.92 -4.71 5.53
C PHE A 260 -4.35 -5.26 5.54
N HIS A 261 -4.51 -6.58 5.50
CA HIS A 261 -5.83 -7.22 5.36
C HIS A 261 -6.66 -7.22 6.64
N LEU A 262 -6.01 -7.26 7.81
CA LEU A 262 -6.72 -7.29 9.10
C LEU A 262 -7.12 -5.91 9.60
N VAL A 263 -6.36 -4.87 9.24
CA VAL A 263 -6.45 -3.56 9.90
C VAL A 263 -6.57 -2.42 8.90
N VAL A 264 -5.55 -2.18 8.07
CA VAL A 264 -5.49 -0.99 7.22
C VAL A 264 -6.66 -0.96 6.25
N ARG A 265 -6.88 -2.06 5.52
CA ARG A 265 -7.93 -2.16 4.52
C ARG A 265 -9.34 -2.05 5.15
N PRO A 266 -9.69 -2.79 6.22
CA PRO A 266 -10.98 -2.61 6.91
C PRO A 266 -11.23 -1.22 7.50
N ILE A 267 -10.22 -0.60 8.12
CA ILE A 267 -10.35 0.76 8.68
C ILE A 267 -10.56 1.76 7.55
N SER A 268 -9.77 1.67 6.48
CA SER A 268 -9.87 2.59 5.33
C SER A 268 -11.24 2.49 4.67
N ALA A 269 -11.77 1.27 4.49
CA ALA A 269 -13.11 1.06 3.95
C ALA A 269 -14.21 1.73 4.79
N GLN A 270 -14.00 1.90 6.11
CA GLN A 270 -14.96 2.59 6.97
C GLN A 270 -14.79 4.10 6.98
N LEU A 271 -13.57 4.59 7.15
CA LEU A 271 -13.28 6.02 7.22
C LEU A 271 -13.58 6.72 5.88
N TYR A 272 -13.37 6.02 4.76
CA TYR A 272 -13.48 6.58 3.42
C TYR A 272 -14.67 6.05 2.63
N LYS A 273 -15.67 5.49 3.31
CA LYS A 273 -16.88 4.93 2.68
C LYS A 273 -17.60 5.95 1.77
N ASP A 274 -17.54 7.23 2.13
CA ASP A 274 -18.24 8.32 1.45
C ASP A 274 -17.34 9.20 0.55
N THR A 275 -16.04 8.88 0.42
CA THR A 275 -15.10 9.66 -0.44
C THR A 275 -14.97 9.02 -1.83
N ASP A 276 -14.20 9.63 -2.75
CA ASP A 276 -13.94 9.10 -4.11
C ASP A 276 -13.27 7.70 -4.12
N LEU A 277 -12.85 7.20 -2.97
CA LEU A 277 -12.54 5.77 -2.75
C LEU A 277 -13.80 4.88 -2.75
N ALA A 278 -14.99 5.43 -2.98
CA ALA A 278 -16.28 4.75 -3.12
C ALA A 278 -16.26 3.76 -4.31
N GLY A 279 -15.64 2.60 -4.08
CA GLY A 279 -15.48 1.50 -5.04
C GLY A 279 -14.03 1.06 -5.25
N GLY A 280 -13.04 1.82 -4.74
CA GLY A 280 -11.62 1.48 -4.81
C GLY A 280 -11.18 0.72 -3.57
N ASP A 281 -10.98 -0.58 -3.71
CA ASP A 281 -10.35 -1.40 -2.68
C ASP A 281 -8.85 -1.14 -2.67
N LEU A 282 -8.23 -0.95 -1.50
CA LEU A 282 -6.77 -0.85 -1.40
C LEU A 282 -6.17 -2.16 -1.96
N ASP A 283 -5.34 -2.05 -2.99
CA ASP A 283 -4.85 -3.19 -3.78
C ASP A 283 -3.34 -3.43 -3.65
N TRP A 284 -2.62 -2.50 -3.03
CA TRP A 284 -1.18 -2.56 -2.84
C TRP A 284 -0.77 -2.20 -1.41
N ARG A 285 0.25 -2.92 -0.92
CA ARG A 285 0.94 -2.66 0.34
C ARG A 285 2.45 -2.64 0.17
N GLN A 286 3.10 -1.80 0.96
CA GLN A 286 4.55 -1.86 1.18
C GLN A 286 4.83 -1.59 2.65
N GLY A 287 5.70 -2.38 3.26
CA GLY A 287 6.12 -2.16 4.64
C GLY A 287 7.62 -2.34 4.80
N PHE A 288 8.20 -1.51 5.65
CA PHE A 288 9.63 -1.48 5.91
C PHE A 288 9.93 -1.15 7.36
N VAL A 289 11.12 -1.53 7.82
CA VAL A 289 11.64 -1.14 9.14
C VAL A 289 12.59 0.05 8.96
N ALA A 290 12.26 1.18 9.59
CA ALA A 290 13.14 2.32 9.69
C ALA A 290 13.79 2.39 11.08
N ALA A 291 15.10 2.61 11.10
CA ALA A 291 15.85 2.85 12.34
C ALA A 291 16.43 4.26 12.33
N TYR A 292 16.17 4.99 13.42
CA TYR A 292 16.73 6.31 13.68
C TYR A 292 17.69 6.24 14.87
N SER A 293 18.75 7.04 14.83
CA SER A 293 19.70 7.14 15.93
C SER A 293 20.21 8.55 16.08
N SER A 294 20.33 9.02 17.32
CA SER A 294 20.99 10.29 17.64
C SER A 294 22.49 10.29 17.27
N ALA A 295 23.10 9.11 17.14
CA ALA A 295 24.48 8.90 16.68
C ALA A 295 24.48 7.98 15.44
N PRO A 296 24.21 8.52 14.23
CA PRO A 296 24.08 7.71 13.04
C PRO A 296 25.33 6.87 12.73
N THR A 297 25.11 5.61 12.36
CA THR A 297 26.15 4.68 11.89
C THR A 297 25.89 4.34 10.41
N LYS A 298 26.75 3.53 9.78
CA LYS A 298 26.44 2.97 8.45
C LYS A 298 25.12 2.17 8.48
N SER A 299 24.88 1.42 9.56
CA SER A 299 23.66 0.62 9.75
C SER A 299 22.42 1.42 10.12
N LYS A 300 22.61 2.54 10.84
CA LYS A 300 21.55 3.48 11.24
C LYS A 300 21.87 4.87 10.73
N PRO A 301 21.79 5.12 9.41
CA PRO A 301 22.35 6.31 8.78
C PRO A 301 21.51 7.57 9.01
N ARG A 302 20.30 7.47 9.57
CA ARG A 302 19.37 8.60 9.69
C ARG A 302 19.24 9.05 11.13
N GLN A 303 19.53 10.33 11.36
CA GLN A 303 19.22 10.99 12.63
C GLN A 303 17.77 11.47 12.69
N ARG A 304 17.23 11.90 11.54
CA ARG A 304 15.88 12.44 11.39
C ARG A 304 15.34 12.17 10.00
N LEU A 305 14.03 12.16 9.89
CA LEU A 305 13.33 12.17 8.61
C LEU A 305 13.12 13.63 8.17
N VAL A 306 13.34 13.91 6.88
CA VAL A 306 13.04 15.22 6.31
C VAL A 306 11.54 15.30 6.03
N ALA A 307 10.93 16.48 6.13
CA ALA A 307 9.53 16.65 5.73
C ALA A 307 9.34 16.21 4.27
N HIS A 308 8.35 15.34 4.04
CA HIS A 308 8.01 14.77 2.74
C HIS A 308 6.54 14.34 2.75
N THR A 309 6.05 13.96 1.59
CA THR A 309 4.77 13.29 1.41
C THR A 309 5.05 11.86 0.99
N ASP A 310 4.33 10.90 1.56
CA ASP A 310 4.42 9.51 1.16
C ASP A 310 3.72 9.30 -0.19
N ASP A 311 4.24 8.39 -1.01
CA ASP A 311 3.60 7.93 -2.25
C ASP A 311 2.61 6.80 -1.90
N ALA A 312 1.64 7.10 -1.05
CA ALA A 312 0.64 6.17 -0.53
C ALA A 312 -0.69 6.89 -0.25
N GLU A 313 -1.80 6.17 -0.41
CA GLU A 313 -3.13 6.66 -0.03
C GLU A 313 -3.31 6.65 1.50
N VAL A 314 -2.75 5.63 2.17
CA VAL A 314 -2.77 5.48 3.63
C VAL A 314 -1.40 5.00 4.12
N SER A 315 -0.82 5.73 5.08
CA SER A 315 0.44 5.38 5.73
C SER A 315 0.22 4.96 7.19
N GLY A 316 0.76 3.80 7.58
CA GLY A 316 0.79 3.34 8.96
C GLY A 316 2.20 3.47 9.55
N VAL A 317 2.33 4.13 10.70
CA VAL A 317 3.61 4.26 11.41
C VAL A 317 3.48 3.69 12.81
N ARG A 318 4.46 2.87 13.20
CA ARG A 318 4.65 2.49 14.60
C ARG A 318 6.00 3.01 15.08
N GLU A 319 5.96 3.78 16.15
CA GLU A 319 7.16 4.19 16.87
C GLU A 319 7.42 3.22 18.01
N THR A 320 8.66 2.75 18.10
CA THR A 320 9.13 1.93 19.22
C THR A 320 10.38 2.60 19.75
N GLU A 321 10.35 3.05 21.01
CA GLU A 321 11.55 3.53 21.68
C GLU A 321 12.43 2.33 22.04
N ALA A 322 13.63 2.28 21.46
CA ALA A 322 14.63 1.32 21.89
C ALA A 322 15.15 1.76 23.26
N GLY A 323 14.67 1.11 24.33
CA GLY A 323 15.27 1.24 25.66
C GLY A 323 16.77 0.96 25.55
N THR A 324 17.59 1.96 25.92
CA THR A 324 19.05 1.90 25.84
C THR A 324 19.66 1.34 27.11
#